data_AF-A0A6J4V8Z6-F1
#
_entry.id   AF-A0A6J4V8Z6-F1
#
_cell.length_a   1.000
_cell.length_b   1.000
_cell.length_c   1.000
_cell.angle_alpha   90.00
_cell.angle_beta   90.00
_cell.angle_gamma   90.00
#
_symmetry.space_group_name_H-M   'P 1'
#
loop_
_entity.id
_entity.type
_entity.pdbx_description
1 polymer ?
#
loop_
_entity_poly.entity_id
_entity_poly.type
_entity_poly.pdbx_seq_one_letter_code
_entity_poly.pdbx_strand_id
1 'polypeptide(L)'
;MVEDGESMAELNIKNEQTHDLARRLTELTGESLTEAVTTSLRERLARLERPDAATRRRRIEVIAERAGPLFREPYLSQDHGNLLYDDAGFPK
;
A
#
# COMPACT_ATOMS: atom_id res chain seq x y z
N MET A 1 -6.70 27.72 -19.54
CA MET A 1 -8.08 27.28 -19.34
C MET A 1 -8.15 25.90 -19.98
N VAL A 2 -7.87 24.86 -19.20
CA VAL A 2 -7.86 23.48 -19.70
C VAL A 2 -9.25 22.94 -19.41
N GLU A 3 -10.07 22.86 -20.44
CA GLU A 3 -11.31 22.08 -20.40
C GLU A 3 -10.90 20.62 -20.54
N ASP A 4 -10.55 19.99 -19.41
CA ASP A 4 -10.54 18.52 -19.31
C ASP A 4 -12.00 18.08 -19.27
N GLY A 5 -12.63 18.08 -20.45
CA GLY A 5 -13.81 17.27 -20.70
C GLY A 5 -13.41 15.82 -20.55
N GLU A 6 -13.54 15.30 -19.33
CA GLU A 6 -13.40 13.89 -19.02
C GLU A 6 -14.28 13.10 -20.00
N SER A 7 -13.65 12.45 -20.97
CA SER A 7 -14.38 11.52 -21.83
C SER A 7 -14.82 10.38 -20.92
N MET A 8 -16.10 10.35 -20.58
CA MET A 8 -16.74 9.20 -19.97
C MET A 8 -16.70 8.07 -21.01
N ALA A 9 -15.57 7.37 -21.05
CA ALA A 9 -15.37 6.23 -21.90
C ALA A 9 -16.30 5.12 -21.40
N GLU A 10 -17.32 4.79 -22.20
CA GLU A 10 -18.21 3.68 -21.92
C GLU A 10 -17.40 2.37 -21.88
N LEU A 11 -17.40 1.70 -20.72
CA LEU A 11 -16.75 0.40 -20.55
C LEU A 11 -17.70 -0.70 -21.04
N ASN A 12 -17.54 -1.12 -22.30
CA ASN A 12 -18.28 -2.25 -22.86
C ASN A 12 -17.43 -3.53 -22.89
N ILE A 13 -17.79 -4.52 -22.08
CA ILE A 13 -17.11 -5.82 -22.01
C ILE A 13 -18.02 -6.89 -22.59
N LYS A 14 -17.73 -7.39 -23.80
CA LYS A 14 -18.49 -8.47 -24.45
C LYS A 14 -17.85 -9.83 -24.14
N ASN A 15 -18.01 -10.27 -22.90
CA ASN A 15 -17.49 -11.57 -22.45
C ASN A 15 -18.42 -12.19 -21.40
N GLU A 16 -18.99 -13.36 -21.71
CA GLU A 16 -19.95 -14.05 -20.84
C GLU A 16 -19.36 -14.38 -19.46
N GLN A 17 -18.13 -14.88 -19.42
CA GLN A 17 -17.44 -15.21 -18.18
C GLN A 17 -17.26 -13.98 -17.28
N THR A 18 -16.93 -12.82 -17.84
CA THR A 18 -16.82 -11.57 -17.07
C THR A 18 -18.17 -11.16 -16.49
N HIS A 19 -19.26 -11.28 -17.26
CA HIS A 19 -20.60 -11.01 -16.75
C HIS A 19 -21.00 -11.97 -15.62
N ASP A 20 -20.66 -13.26 -15.73
CA ASP A 20 -20.91 -14.25 -14.68
C ASP A 20 -20.15 -13.93 -13.38
N LEU A 21 -18.87 -13.60 -13.51
CA LEU A 21 -18.04 -13.20 -12.37
C LEU A 21 -18.58 -11.93 -11.70
N ALA A 22 -18.97 -10.93 -12.50
CA ALA A 22 -19.48 -9.68 -11.98
C ALA A 22 -20.83 -9.87 -11.27
N ARG A 23 -21.75 -10.68 -11.84
CA ARG A 23 -23.02 -11.05 -11.18
C ARG A 23 -22.77 -11.73 -9.85
N ARG A 24 -21.94 -12.77 -9.83
CA ARG A 24 -21.61 -13.49 -8.60
C ARG A 24 -20.98 -12.58 -7.55
N LEU A 25 -20.13 -11.65 -7.97
CA LEU A 25 -19.53 -10.67 -7.06
C LEU A 25 -20.60 -9.78 -6.44
N THR A 26 -21.50 -9.20 -7.24
CA THR A 26 -22.60 -8.36 -6.73
C THR A 26 -23.56 -9.11 -5.82
N GLU A 27 -23.84 -10.39 -6.08
CA GLU A 27 -24.67 -11.23 -5.20
C GLU A 27 -24.01 -11.49 -3.84
N LEU A 28 -22.69 -11.63 -3.81
CA LEU A 28 -21.93 -11.88 -2.59
C LEU A 28 -21.70 -10.61 -1.77
N THR A 29 -21.46 -9.47 -2.43
CA THR A 29 -21.12 -8.21 -1.75
C THR A 29 -22.34 -7.33 -1.48
N GLY A 30 -23.44 -7.51 -2.23
CA GLY A 30 -24.60 -6.62 -2.19
C GLY A 30 -24.35 -5.25 -2.84
N GLU A 31 -23.20 -5.06 -3.49
CA GLU A 31 -22.83 -3.82 -4.16
C GLU A 31 -23.48 -3.73 -5.55
N SER A 32 -23.54 -2.52 -6.10
CA SER A 32 -23.93 -2.34 -7.50
C SER A 32 -22.86 -2.92 -8.45
N LEU A 33 -23.27 -3.30 -9.68
CA LEU A 33 -22.34 -3.81 -10.70
C LEU A 33 -21.15 -2.87 -10.93
N THR A 34 -21.44 -1.57 -11.04
CA THR A 34 -20.40 -0.54 -11.23
C THR A 34 -19.45 -0.49 -10.04
N GLU A 35 -19.98 -0.48 -8.81
CA GLU A 35 -19.16 -0.43 -7.60
C GLU A 35 -18.28 -1.67 -7.46
N ALA A 36 -18.85 -2.86 -7.65
CA ALA A 36 -18.13 -4.13 -7.57
C ALA A 36 -16.98 -4.20 -8.59
N VAL A 37 -17.22 -3.76 -9.84
CA VAL A 37 -16.20 -3.72 -10.91
C VAL A 37 -15.14 -2.67 -10.61
N THR A 38 -15.54 -1.45 -10.23
CA THR A 38 -14.60 -0.36 -9.90
C THR A 38 -13.71 -0.75 -8.73
N THR A 39 -14.25 -1.34 -7.67
CA THR A 39 -13.49 -1.80 -6.52
C THR A 39 -12.53 -2.92 -6.90
N SER A 40 -12.98 -3.93 -7.65
CA SER A 40 -12.13 -5.03 -8.12
C SER A 40 -10.93 -4.55 -8.94
N LEU A 41 -11.15 -3.62 -9.86
CA LEU A 41 -10.10 -3.00 -10.67
C LEU A 41 -9.13 -2.20 -9.80
N ARG A 42 -9.65 -1.35 -8.91
CA ARG A 42 -8.85 -0.52 -7.99
C ARG A 42 -7.96 -1.39 -7.11
N GLU A 43 -8.50 -2.46 -6.54
CA GLU A 43 -7.72 -3.37 -5.72
C GLU A 43 -6.63 -4.09 -6.51
N ARG A 44 -6.94 -4.53 -7.74
CA ARG A 44 -5.95 -5.21 -8.58
C ARG A 44 -4.81 -4.28 -8.96
N LEU A 45 -5.12 -3.03 -9.33
CA LEU A 45 -4.14 -1.98 -9.58
C LEU A 45 -3.32 -1.72 -8.31
N ALA A 46 -3.95 -1.52 -7.16
CA ALA A 46 -3.24 -1.31 -5.90
C ALA A 46 -2.29 -2.47 -5.55
N ARG A 47 -2.65 -3.73 -5.86
CA ARG A 47 -1.75 -4.88 -5.67
C ARG A 47 -0.55 -4.87 -6.61
N LEU A 48 -0.70 -4.34 -7.83
CA LEU A 48 0.35 -4.27 -8.84
C LEU A 48 1.23 -3.02 -8.71
N GLU A 49 0.65 -1.90 -8.29
CA GLU A 49 1.30 -0.62 -8.08
C GLU A 49 2.02 -0.53 -6.72
N ARG A 50 1.70 -1.45 -5.79
CA ARG A 50 2.48 -1.60 -4.56
C ARG A 50 3.94 -1.84 -4.98
N PRO A 51 4.90 -1.02 -4.50
CA PRO A 51 6.30 -1.23 -4.83
C PRO A 51 6.67 -2.66 -4.46
N ASP A 52 7.23 -3.38 -5.45
CA ASP A 52 7.67 -4.75 -5.23
C ASP A 52 8.60 -4.80 -4.01
N ALA A 53 8.72 -5.98 -3.39
CA ALA A 53 9.51 -6.13 -2.17
C ALA A 53 10.96 -5.60 -2.35
N ALA A 54 11.50 -5.67 -3.58
CA ALA A 54 12.80 -5.12 -3.94
C ALA A 54 12.83 -3.58 -3.89
N THR A 55 11.83 -2.90 -4.44
CA THR A 55 11.69 -1.44 -4.43
C THR A 55 11.49 -0.93 -3.02
N ARG A 56 10.69 -1.64 -2.20
CA ARG A 56 10.54 -1.31 -0.77
C ARG A 56 11.86 -1.49 -0.01
N ARG A 57 12.57 -2.60 -0.22
CA ARG A 57 13.89 -2.84 0.39
C ARG A 57 14.88 -1.75 -0.01
N ARG A 58 14.94 -1.38 -1.29
CA ARG A 58 15.81 -0.32 -1.79
C ARG A 58 15.48 1.03 -1.16
N ARG A 59 14.20 1.36 -0.97
CA ARG A 59 13.80 2.57 -0.23
C ARG A 59 14.28 2.57 1.22
N ILE A 60 14.18 1.44 1.91
CA ILE A 60 14.67 1.30 3.29
C ILE A 60 16.20 1.47 3.31
N GLU A 61 16.92 0.85 2.37
CA GLU A 61 18.39 0.99 2.25
C GLU A 61 18.80 2.45 2.07
N VAL A 62 18.14 3.20 1.18
CA VAL A 62 18.43 4.63 0.97
C VAL A 62 18.16 5.45 2.24
N ILE A 63 17.11 5.14 3.00
CA ILE A 63 16.84 5.82 4.27
C ILE A 63 17.91 5.47 5.29
N ALA A 64 18.28 4.20 5.42
CA ALA A 64 19.30 3.72 6.35
C ALA A 64 20.67 4.34 6.07
N GLU A 65 21.07 4.44 4.79
CA GLU A 65 22.32 5.08 4.38
C GLU A 65 22.36 6.56 4.77
N ARG A 66 21.24 7.27 4.64
CA ARG A 66 21.14 8.70 5.02
C ARG A 66 21.05 8.90 6.53
N ALA A 67 20.34 8.03 7.23
CA ALA A 67 20.08 8.18 8.66
C ALA A 67 21.23 7.66 9.53
N GLY A 68 21.90 6.58 9.12
CA GLY A 68 22.96 5.91 9.88
C GLY A 68 24.04 6.87 10.40
N PRO A 69 24.63 7.74 9.56
CA PRO A 69 25.65 8.70 9.99
C PRO A 69 25.16 9.78 10.97
N LEU A 70 23.84 9.97 11.14
CA LEU A 70 23.28 10.97 12.05
C LEU A 70 23.23 10.48 13.50
N PHE A 71 23.32 9.16 13.73
CA PHE A 71 23.37 8.60 15.08
C PHE A 71 24.71 8.94 15.74
N ARG A 72 24.67 9.17 17.06
CA ARG A 72 25.83 9.47 17.90
C ARG A 72 25.84 8.54 19.10
N GLU A 73 26.99 8.38 19.74
CA GLU A 73 27.06 7.66 21.00
C GLU A 73 26.23 8.36 22.09
N PRO A 74 25.57 7.61 22.99
CA PRO A 74 25.56 6.13 23.08
C PRO A 74 24.52 5.44 22.17
N TYR A 75 23.71 6.20 21.43
CA TYR A 75 22.60 5.69 20.59
C TYR A 75 23.05 4.82 19.40
N LEU A 76 24.36 4.76 19.13
CA LEU A 76 24.97 3.92 18.10
C LEU A 76 25.24 2.49 18.60
N SER A 77 25.72 2.36 19.84
CA SER A 77 26.34 1.12 20.33
C SER A 77 25.68 0.54 21.58
N GLN A 78 24.97 1.36 22.35
CA GLN A 78 24.32 0.90 23.56
C GLN A 78 23.04 0.13 23.23
N ASP A 79 22.83 -0.97 23.94
CA ASP A 79 21.56 -1.68 23.88
C ASP A 79 20.41 -0.75 24.27
N HIS A 80 19.37 -0.74 23.44
CA HIS A 80 18.17 0.08 23.62
C HIS A 80 17.50 -0.14 24.98
N GLY A 81 17.55 -1.36 25.54
CA GLY A 81 17.04 -1.67 26.87
C GLY A 81 17.80 -0.90 27.94
N ASN A 82 19.13 -0.99 27.93
CA ASN A 82 19.98 -0.25 28.87
C ASN A 82 19.92 1.27 28.68
N LEU A 83 19.65 1.73 27.46
CA LEU A 83 19.51 3.15 27.14
C LEU A 83 18.19 3.73 27.66
N LEU A 84 17.07 3.02 27.47
CA LEU A 84 15.72 3.53 27.73
C LEU A 84 15.17 3.12 29.11
N TYR A 85 15.67 2.03 29.68
CA TYR A 85 15.15 1.46 30.91
C TYR A 85 16.25 1.27 31.96
N ASP A 86 15.86 1.35 33.23
CA ASP A 86 16.70 1.00 34.37
C ASP A 86 16.67 -0.52 34.66
N ASP A 87 17.46 -0.95 35.64
CA ASP A 87 17.60 -2.36 36.00
C ASP A 87 16.29 -2.96 36.58
N ALA A 88 15.36 -2.11 37.02
CA ALA A 88 14.03 -2.50 37.45
C ALA A 88 13.00 -2.52 36.30
N GLY A 89 13.40 -2.09 35.09
CA GLY A 89 12.57 -2.05 33.89
C GLY A 89 11.72 -0.80 33.76
N PHE A 90 11.94 0.23 34.58
CA PHE A 90 11.25 1.51 34.46
C PHE A 90 11.94 2.40 33.42
N PRO A 91 11.18 3.25 32.69
CA PRO A 91 11.77 4.26 31.83
C PRO A 91 12.70 5.18 32.63
N LYS A 92 13.89 5.44 32.07
CA LYS A 92 14.83 6.43 32.60
C LYS A 92 14.39 7.86 32.27
#